data_AF-A0A2D7ZC67-F1
#
_entry.id   AF-A0A2D7ZC67-F1
#
_cell.length_a   1.000
_cell.length_b   1.000
_cell.length_c   1.000
_cell.angle_alpha   90.00
_cell.angle_beta   90.00
_cell.angle_gamma   90.00
#
_symmetry.space_group_name_H-M   'P 1'
#
loop_
_entity.id
_entity.type
_entity.pdbx_description
1 polymer ?
#
loop_
_entity_poly.entity_id
_entity_poly.type
_entity_poly.pdbx_seq_one_letter_code
_entity_poly.pdbx_strand_id
1 'polypeptide(L)'
;MRYTNKSLMHSAHDYIDKHMPPQPKGLIAMRSFHIAPDRGMSICYFDTNENLNNAFKSLKEFQQNVAGKFEAKADAQKAITSSQSDFGEI
;
A
#
# COMPACT_ATOMS: atom_id res chain seq x y z
N MET A 1 -4.43 5.80 -0.04
CA MET A 1 -4.54 6.68 -1.22
C MET A 1 -5.95 7.27 -1.30
N ARG A 2 -6.08 8.56 -1.62
CA ARG A 2 -7.36 9.25 -1.83
C ARG A 2 -7.33 9.95 -3.17
N TYR A 3 -8.19 9.53 -4.09
CA TYR A 3 -8.35 10.14 -5.40
C TYR A 3 -9.10 11.47 -5.27
N THR A 4 -8.54 12.56 -5.79
CA THR A 4 -9.29 13.82 -5.92
C THR A 4 -10.23 13.78 -7.12
N ASN A 5 -9.90 12.97 -8.12
CA ASN A 5 -10.73 12.69 -9.28
C ASN A 5 -11.07 11.19 -9.36
N LYS A 6 -12.32 10.84 -9.02
CA LYS A 6 -12.75 9.43 -8.90
C LYS A 6 -12.75 8.69 -10.24
N SER A 7 -12.88 9.39 -11.37
CA SER A 7 -12.90 8.75 -12.70
C SER A 7 -11.54 8.12 -13.05
N LEU A 8 -10.44 8.61 -12.46
CA LEU A 8 -9.09 8.09 -12.69
C LEU A 8 -8.76 6.86 -11.86
N MET A 9 -9.60 6.49 -10.89
CA MET A 9 -9.35 5.37 -9.99
C MET A 9 -9.16 4.04 -10.75
N HIS A 10 -10.02 3.76 -11.73
CA HIS A 10 -9.95 2.51 -12.48
C HIS A 10 -8.62 2.41 -13.26
N SER A 11 -8.26 3.47 -13.99
CA SER A 11 -6.99 3.56 -14.70
C SER A 11 -5.77 3.47 -13.75
N ALA A 12 -5.90 3.99 -12.53
CA ALA A 12 -4.85 3.87 -11.52
C ALA A 12 -4.67 2.42 -11.06
N HIS A 13 -5.75 1.64 -10.89
CA HIS A 13 -5.67 0.22 -10.57
C HIS A 13 -5.01 -0.56 -11.71
N ASP A 14 -5.43 -0.34 -12.96
CA ASP A 14 -4.81 -0.98 -14.13
C ASP A 14 -3.31 -0.66 -14.23
N TYR A 15 -2.92 0.57 -13.90
CA TYR A 15 -1.52 0.96 -13.86
C TYR A 15 -0.77 0.23 -12.75
N ILE A 16 -1.33 0.18 -11.54
CA ILE A 16 -0.74 -0.54 -10.40
C ILE A 16 -0.53 -2.01 -10.79
N ASP A 17 -1.55 -2.70 -11.28
CA ASP A 17 -1.47 -4.13 -11.63
C ASP A 17 -0.37 -4.43 -12.65
N LYS A 18 -0.09 -3.50 -13.57
CA LYS A 18 0.97 -3.63 -14.59
C LYS A 18 2.37 -3.24 -14.11
N HIS A 19 2.47 -2.40 -13.08
CA HIS A 19 3.73 -1.79 -12.63
C HIS A 19 4.10 -2.13 -11.19
N MET A 20 3.35 -3.03 -10.55
CA MET A 20 3.65 -3.48 -9.19
C MET A 20 5.09 -4.01 -9.13
N PRO A 21 5.93 -3.46 -8.24
CA PRO A 21 7.27 -3.99 -8.06
C PRO A 21 7.20 -5.42 -7.49
N PRO A 22 8.28 -6.21 -7.62
CA PRO A 22 8.39 -7.47 -6.93
C PRO A 22 8.11 -7.33 -5.43
N GLN A 23 7.53 -8.36 -4.83
CA GLN A 23 7.23 -8.33 -3.41
C GLN A 23 8.52 -8.11 -2.61
N PRO A 24 8.54 -7.16 -1.66
CA PRO A 24 9.72 -6.94 -0.83
C PRO A 24 9.99 -8.15 0.06
N LYS A 25 11.27 -8.37 0.38
CA LYS A 25 11.71 -9.43 1.29
C LYS A 25 11.00 -9.31 2.64
N GLY A 26 10.57 -10.45 3.19
CA GLY A 26 9.94 -10.52 4.50
C GLY A 26 8.49 -10.06 4.55
N LEU A 27 7.85 -9.74 3.41
CA LEU A 27 6.41 -9.51 3.35
C LEU A 27 5.65 -10.80 3.68
N ILE A 28 4.92 -10.80 4.79
CA ILE A 28 4.09 -11.93 5.23
C ILE A 28 2.72 -11.87 4.57
N ALA A 29 2.11 -10.68 4.57
CA ALA A 29 0.77 -10.47 4.06
C ALA A 29 0.61 -9.05 3.53
N MET A 30 -0.20 -8.93 2.48
CA MET A 30 -0.69 -7.65 1.99
C MET A 30 -2.21 -7.70 1.91
N ARG A 31 -2.86 -6.63 2.36
CA ARG A 31 -4.31 -6.45 2.27
C ARG A 31 -4.57 -5.08 1.66
N SER A 32 -5.41 -5.05 0.64
CA SER A 32 -5.80 -3.80 -0.02
C SER A 32 -7.32 -3.74 -0.09
N PHE A 33 -7.90 -2.63 0.33
CA PHE A 33 -9.34 -2.46 0.36
C PHE A 33 -9.73 -0.99 0.24
N HIS A 34 -10.99 -0.75 -0.13
CA HIS A 34 -11.58 0.58 -0.16
C HIS A 34 -12.16 0.93 1.21
N ILE A 35 -11.72 2.04 1.79
CA ILE A 35 -12.35 2.66 2.97
C ILE A 35 -13.57 3.48 2.54
N ALA A 36 -13.51 4.08 1.36
CA ALA A 36 -14.61 4.81 0.71
C ALA A 36 -14.46 4.70 -0.82
N PRO A 37 -15.47 5.07 -1.62
CA PRO A 37 -15.39 4.97 -3.08
C PRO A 37 -14.20 5.72 -3.71
N ASP A 38 -13.70 6.79 -3.09
CA ASP A 38 -12.52 7.55 -3.52
C ASP A 38 -11.25 7.26 -2.70
N ARG A 39 -11.30 6.33 -1.76
CA ARG A 39 -10.23 6.13 -0.78
C ARG A 39 -9.91 4.66 -0.60
N GLY A 40 -8.71 4.28 -1.02
CA GLY A 40 -8.11 2.97 -0.79
C GLY A 40 -7.07 2.98 0.32
N MET A 41 -6.87 1.84 0.96
CA MET A 41 -5.77 1.59 1.90
C MET A 41 -5.16 0.22 1.63
N SER A 42 -3.85 0.15 1.79
CA SER A 42 -3.10 -1.10 1.78
C SER A 42 -2.35 -1.24 3.10
N ILE A 43 -2.42 -2.43 3.69
CA ILE A 43 -1.68 -2.82 4.89
C ILE A 43 -0.70 -3.93 4.48
N CYS A 44 0.59 -3.71 4.74
CA CYS A 44 1.65 -4.67 4.46
C CYS A 44 2.28 -5.11 5.78
N TYR A 45 2.26 -6.41 6.05
CA TYR A 45 2.84 -7.02 7.24
C TYR A 45 4.20 -7.62 6.92
N PHE A 46 5.18 -7.41 7.80
CA PHE A 46 6.54 -7.89 7.64
C PHE A 46 6.97 -8.75 8.82
N ASP A 47 7.81 -9.75 8.55
CA ASP A 47 8.36 -10.66 9.55
C ASP A 47 9.25 -9.99 10.60
N THR A 48 9.92 -8.90 10.21
CA THR A 48 10.91 -8.20 10.99
C THR A 48 10.81 -6.70 10.75
N ASN A 49 11.16 -5.91 11.77
CA ASN A 49 11.26 -4.46 11.65
C ASN A 49 12.35 -4.05 10.64
N GLU A 50 13.42 -4.85 10.49
CA GLU A 50 14.46 -4.60 9.50
C GLU A 50 13.92 -4.67 8.06
N ASN A 51 13.22 -5.76 7.71
CA ASN A 51 12.61 -5.90 6.40
C ASN A 51 11.56 -4.81 6.12
N LEU A 52 10.74 -4.45 7.11
CA LEU A 52 9.83 -3.30 7.02
C LEU A 52 10.58 -2.00 6.70
N ASN A 53 11.65 -1.70 7.44
CA ASN A 53 12.41 -0.46 7.25
C ASN A 53 13.09 -0.39 5.88
N ASN A 54 13.63 -1.53 5.40
CA ASN A 54 14.25 -1.63 4.09
C ASN A 54 13.23 -1.45 2.95
N ALA A 55 12.02 -1.97 3.11
CA ALA A 55 10.95 -1.87 2.11
C ALA A 55 10.19 -0.53 2.14
N PHE A 56 10.14 0.14 3.29
CA PHE A 56 9.23 1.27 3.50
C PHE A 56 9.44 2.41 2.49
N LYS A 57 10.69 2.77 2.21
CA LYS A 57 11.01 3.86 1.30
C LYS A 57 10.47 3.59 -0.12
N SER A 58 10.74 2.42 -0.68
CA SER A 58 10.32 2.07 -2.04
C SER A 58 8.80 1.94 -2.17
N LEU A 59 8.13 1.34 -1.17
CA LEU A 59 6.68 1.25 -1.15
C LEU A 59 6.01 2.63 -1.07
N LYS A 60 6.54 3.53 -0.23
CA LYS A 60 6.06 4.90 -0.11
C LYS A 60 6.24 5.66 -1.43
N GLU A 61 7.42 5.57 -2.04
CA GLU A 61 7.71 6.21 -3.33
C GLU A 61 6.80 5.69 -4.44
N PHE A 62 6.56 4.38 -4.51
CA PHE A 62 5.63 3.79 -5.47
C PHE A 62 4.22 4.37 -5.31
N GLN A 63 3.66 4.39 -4.08
CA GLN A 63 2.33 4.94 -3.84
C GLN A 63 2.25 6.44 -4.15
N GLN A 64 3.27 7.21 -3.82
CA GLN A 64 3.33 8.65 -4.11
C GLN A 64 3.45 8.92 -5.62
N ASN A 65 4.21 8.11 -6.35
CA ASN A 65 4.33 8.21 -7.80
C ASN A 65 3.01 7.91 -8.52
N VAL A 66 2.29 6.86 -8.09
CA VAL A 66 0.94 6.58 -8.59
C VAL A 66 0.01 7.75 -8.25
N ALA A 67 0.06 8.25 -7.01
CA ALA A 67 -0.79 9.36 -6.60
C ALA A 67 -0.60 10.62 -7.44
N GLY A 68 0.65 10.97 -7.75
CA GLY A 68 0.98 12.10 -8.63
C GLY A 68 0.47 11.93 -10.07
N LYS A 69 0.44 10.69 -10.59
CA LYS A 69 -0.04 10.40 -11.96
C LYS A 69 -1.56 10.45 -12.10
N PHE A 70 -2.30 10.10 -11.06
CA PHE A 70 -3.75 9.87 -11.14
C PHE A 70 -4.57 10.84 -10.28
N GLU A 71 -4.06 12.07 -10.09
CA GLU A 71 -4.73 13.12 -9.31
C GLU A 71 -5.23 12.57 -7.96
N ALA A 72 -4.30 12.05 -7.17
CA ALA A 72 -4.59 11.50 -5.86
C ALA A 72 -3.57 12.00 -4.83
N LYS A 73 -3.89 11.73 -3.56
CA LYS A 73 -3.00 11.94 -2.42
C LYS A 73 -2.70 10.60 -1.77
N ALA A 74 -1.44 10.31 -1.52
CA ALA A 74 -1.02 9.12 -0.78
C ALA A 74 -0.12 9.51 0.39
N ASP A 75 -0.35 8.87 1.51
CA ASP A 75 0.53 8.88 2.67
C ASP A 75 0.80 7.42 3.06
N ALA A 76 1.96 7.19 3.66
CA ALA A 76 2.38 5.89 4.14
C ALA A 76 3.01 6.04 5.52
N GLN A 77 2.59 5.17 6.43
CA GLN A 77 3.06 5.12 7.80
C GLN A 77 3.48 3.69 8.13
N LYS A 78 4.35 3.55 9.13
CA LYS A 78 4.82 2.26 9.62
C LYS A 78 4.62 2.19 11.13
N ALA A 79 4.30 1.01 11.63
CA ALA A 79 4.09 0.73 13.04
C ALA A 79 4.58 -0.68 13.36
N ILE A 80 4.83 -0.93 14.64
CA ILE A 80 5.14 -2.27 15.16
C ILE A 80 3.83 -2.90 15.63
N THR A 81 3.57 -4.13 15.21
CA THR A 81 2.39 -4.90 15.64
C THR A 81 2.55 -5.36 17.09
N SER A 82 1.43 -5.51 17.80
CA SER A 82 1.46 -6.14 19.12
C SER A 82 1.65 -7.65 18.98
N SER A 83 2.12 -8.31 20.03
CA SER A 83 2.19 -9.79 20.08
C SER A 83 0.83 -10.47 20.02
N GLN A 84 -0.26 -9.72 20.23
CA GLN A 84 -1.65 -10.18 20.13
C GLN A 84 -2.29 -9.86 18.78
N SER A 85 -1.55 -9.21 17.87
CA SER A 85 -2.06 -8.85 16.57
C SER A 85 -2.19 -10.11 15.71
N ASP A 86 -3.41 -10.46 15.38
CA ASP A 86 -3.71 -11.43 14.33
C ASP A 86 -3.45 -10.78 12.95
N PHE A 87 -2.81 -11.52 12.06
CA PHE A 87 -2.64 -11.14 10.66
C PHE A 87 -3.94 -11.34 9.85
N GLY A 88 -5.01 -11.81 10.52
CA GLY A 88 -6.32 -12.11 9.95
C GLY A 88 -6.29 -13.38 9.13
N GLU A 89 -5.63 -14.43 9.63
CA GLU A 89 -5.68 -15.76 9.02
C GLU A 89 -7.03 -16.43 9.37
N ILE A 90 -7.78 -16.81 8.34
CA ILE A 90 -8.72 -17.94 8.39
C ILE A 90 -8.08 -19.04 7.54
#